data_AF-A0A8K0I6T0-F1
#
_entry.id   AF-A0A8K0I6T0-F1
#
_cell.length_a   1.000
_cell.length_b   1.000
_cell.length_c   1.000
_cell.angle_alpha   90.00
_cell.angle_beta   90.00
_cell.angle_gamma   90.00
#
_symmetry.space_group_name_H-M   'P 1'
#
loop_
_entity.id
_entity.type
_entity.pdbx_description
1 polymer ?
#
loop_
_entity_poly.entity_id
_entity_poly.type
_entity_poly.pdbx_seq_one_letter_code
_entity_poly.pdbx_strand_id
1 'polypeptide(L)'
;MSTINKSTEHILPIRWSNLNGSRIFITGNDMMLDGLRIMQSLSGSISIVHIEDVCRAHIFVAENESASGRYICCSINTTLPELASFLSKRYPQYKVPTEFDELPEKAELILSSEKLIKAGFEFKFDELPEKAELILSSEKLIKAGFEFKYKQLEEIYDEAVKYAMATGQLPSE
;
A
#
# COMPACT_ATOMS: atom_id res chain seq x y z
N MET A 1 8.72 25.08 -6.29
CA MET A 1 8.55 24.13 -7.42
C MET A 1 9.63 23.04 -7.44
N SER A 2 10.88 23.31 -7.04
CA SER A 2 11.95 22.29 -6.95
C SER A 2 11.78 21.27 -5.80
N THR A 3 11.23 21.68 -4.65
CA THR A 3 11.09 20.82 -3.46
C THR A 3 10.05 19.70 -3.62
N ILE A 4 8.97 19.96 -4.37
CA ILE A 4 7.89 19.00 -4.65
C ILE A 4 8.37 17.88 -5.59
N ASN A 5 9.28 18.20 -6.52
CA ASN A 5 9.85 17.19 -7.42
C ASN A 5 10.83 16.28 -6.67
N LYS A 6 11.58 16.84 -5.71
CA LYS A 6 12.50 16.06 -4.87
C LYS A 6 11.75 15.03 -4.00
N SER A 7 10.63 15.42 -3.39
CA SER A 7 9.87 14.50 -2.51
C SER A 7 9.14 13.38 -3.25
N THR A 8 8.77 13.57 -4.52
CA THR A 8 8.10 12.56 -5.36
C THR A 8 9.06 11.51 -5.91
N GLU A 9 10.35 11.83 -6.05
CA GLU A 9 11.40 10.86 -6.40
C GLU A 9 11.83 9.99 -5.19
N HIS A 10 11.72 10.55 -3.98
CA HIS A 10 12.24 9.92 -2.78
C HIS A 10 11.20 9.09 -2.00
N ILE A 11 9.91 9.36 -2.11
CA ILE A 11 8.88 8.53 -1.47
C ILE A 11 8.14 7.77 -2.56
N LEU A 12 8.04 6.45 -2.41
CA LEU A 12 7.06 5.67 -3.16
C LEU A 12 5.75 5.77 -2.37
N PRO A 13 4.79 6.64 -2.76
CA PRO A 13 3.49 6.59 -2.14
C PRO A 13 2.90 5.22 -2.49
N ILE A 14 2.47 4.47 -1.48
CA ILE A 14 1.58 3.33 -1.67
C ILE A 14 0.20 3.92 -2.01
N ARG A 15 0.14 4.62 -3.15
CA ARG A 15 -0.97 5.45 -3.60
C ARG A 15 -2.20 4.61 -3.96
N TRP A 16 -2.03 3.29 -4.04
CA TRP A 16 -3.03 2.36 -4.51
C TRP A 16 -3.95 1.80 -3.42
N SER A 17 -3.60 1.85 -2.12
CA SER A 17 -4.33 1.07 -1.10
C SER A 17 -5.47 1.80 -0.38
N ASN A 18 -5.38 3.11 -0.07
CA ASN A 18 -6.29 3.68 0.94
C ASN A 18 -7.68 4.13 0.42
N LEU A 19 -7.75 4.85 -0.71
CA LEU A 19 -9.05 5.31 -1.25
C LEU A 19 -9.75 4.23 -2.09
N ASN A 20 -8.95 3.37 -2.75
CA ASN A 20 -9.48 2.24 -3.49
C ASN A 20 -9.83 1.10 -2.53
N GLY A 21 -9.05 0.81 -1.48
CA GLY A 21 -9.29 -0.31 -0.57
C GLY A 21 -10.70 -0.33 0.03
N SER A 22 -11.17 0.77 0.60
CA SER A 22 -12.53 0.88 1.15
C SER A 22 -13.63 0.71 0.09
N ARG A 23 -13.49 1.29 -1.10
CA ARG A 23 -14.41 1.05 -2.23
C ARG A 23 -14.38 -0.41 -2.72
N ILE A 24 -13.22 -1.06 -2.74
CA ILE A 24 -13.00 -2.40 -3.31
C ILE A 24 -13.80 -3.45 -2.54
N PHE A 25 -13.69 -3.44 -1.21
CA PHE A 25 -14.41 -4.40 -0.36
C PHE A 25 -15.92 -4.18 -0.35
N ILE A 26 -16.38 -2.94 -0.56
CA ILE A 26 -17.79 -2.57 -0.46
C ILE A 26 -18.52 -2.69 -1.81
N THR A 27 -17.83 -2.46 -2.93
CA THR A 27 -18.46 -2.57 -4.27
C THR A 27 -18.44 -3.99 -4.85
N GLY A 28 -17.71 -4.94 -4.24
CA GLY A 28 -17.62 -6.32 -4.72
C GLY A 28 -17.01 -6.42 -6.13
N ASN A 29 -16.12 -5.49 -6.49
CA ASN A 29 -15.47 -5.52 -7.80
C ASN A 29 -14.33 -6.54 -7.80
N ASP A 30 -14.63 -7.75 -8.28
CA ASP A 30 -13.73 -8.91 -8.33
C ASP A 30 -12.35 -8.56 -8.90
N MET A 31 -12.29 -7.74 -9.95
CA MET A 31 -11.03 -7.34 -10.60
C MET A 31 -10.07 -6.58 -9.65
N MET A 32 -10.60 -5.73 -8.78
CA MET A 32 -9.75 -4.99 -7.83
C MET A 32 -9.42 -5.81 -6.58
N LEU A 33 -10.30 -6.74 -6.17
CA LEU A 33 -10.00 -7.73 -5.13
C LEU A 33 -8.87 -8.66 -5.59
N ASP A 34 -8.91 -9.11 -6.84
CA ASP A 34 -7.84 -9.89 -7.48
C ASP A 34 -6.54 -9.09 -7.55
N GLY A 35 -6.63 -7.79 -7.84
CA GLY A 35 -5.50 -6.87 -7.75
C GLY A 35 -4.87 -6.84 -6.35
N LEU A 36 -5.67 -6.74 -5.28
CA LEU A 36 -5.17 -6.78 -3.89
C LEU A 36 -4.57 -8.14 -3.53
N ARG A 37 -5.17 -9.24 -4.00
CA ARG A 37 -4.64 -10.61 -3.83
C ARG A 37 -3.25 -10.73 -4.45
N ILE A 38 -3.11 -10.34 -5.71
CA ILE A 38 -1.83 -10.37 -6.43
C ILE A 38 -0.79 -9.51 -5.70
N MET A 39 -1.19 -8.30 -5.27
CA MET A 39 -0.30 -7.42 -4.51
C MET A 39 0.16 -8.08 -3.20
N GLN A 40 -0.74 -8.65 -2.41
CA GLN A 40 -0.37 -9.37 -1.20
C GLN A 40 0.56 -10.56 -1.49
N SER A 41 0.34 -11.32 -2.57
CA SER A 41 1.23 -12.42 -2.96
C SER A 41 2.65 -11.95 -3.25
N LEU A 42 2.80 -10.76 -3.83
CA LEU A 42 4.10 -10.19 -4.20
C LEU A 42 4.82 -9.51 -3.04
N SER A 43 4.10 -8.79 -2.17
CA SER A 43 4.68 -8.07 -1.03
C SER A 43 4.58 -8.80 0.32
N GLY A 44 3.94 -9.97 0.35
CA GLY A 44 3.63 -10.72 1.57
C GLY A 44 2.55 -10.08 2.46
N SER A 45 2.21 -8.81 2.24
CA SER A 45 1.21 -8.06 3.02
C SER A 45 0.61 -6.90 2.22
N ILE A 46 -0.56 -6.45 2.65
CA ILE A 46 -1.22 -5.22 2.21
C ILE A 46 -0.76 -4.09 3.13
N SER A 47 -0.08 -3.10 2.54
CA SER A 47 0.43 -1.93 3.24
C SER A 47 -0.56 -0.77 3.19
N ILE A 48 -0.83 -0.19 4.36
CA ILE A 48 -1.84 0.86 4.58
C ILE A 48 -1.17 2.05 5.27
N VAL A 49 -1.59 3.25 4.88
CA VAL A 49 -1.04 4.51 5.43
C VAL A 49 -2.06 5.63 5.34
N HIS A 50 -2.17 6.48 6.36
CA HIS A 50 -3.07 7.62 6.27
C HIS A 50 -2.57 8.66 5.25
N ILE A 51 -3.50 9.27 4.50
CA ILE A 51 -3.14 10.29 3.49
C ILE A 51 -2.40 11.49 4.11
N GLU A 52 -2.78 11.88 5.33
CA GLU A 52 -2.08 12.96 6.05
C GLU A 52 -0.63 12.57 6.37
N ASP A 53 -0.38 11.31 6.79
CA ASP A 53 0.97 10.84 7.06
C ASP A 53 1.81 10.74 5.77
N VAL A 54 1.20 10.43 4.62
CA VAL A 54 1.90 10.51 3.32
C VAL A 54 2.33 11.95 3.03
N CYS A 55 1.45 12.93 3.21
CA CYS A 55 1.78 14.34 3.03
C CYS A 55 2.87 14.81 3.98
N ARG A 56 2.78 14.45 5.27
CA ARG A 56 3.79 14.76 6.29
C ARG A 56 5.13 14.12 5.95
N ALA A 57 5.14 12.87 5.48
CA ALA A 57 6.36 12.19 5.06
C ALA A 57 7.02 12.90 3.86
N HIS A 58 6.22 13.33 2.87
CA HIS A 58 6.73 14.11 1.74
C HIS A 58 7.38 15.42 2.17
N ILE A 59 6.77 16.15 3.10
CA ILE A 59 7.35 17.39 3.66
C ILE A 59 8.63 17.07 4.43
N PHE A 60 8.59 16.07 5.31
CA PHE A 60 9.73 15.66 6.13
C PHE A 60 10.97 15.29 5.29
N VAL A 61 10.79 14.49 4.24
CA VAL A 61 11.88 14.09 3.34
C VAL A 61 12.36 15.26 2.47
N ALA A 62 11.45 16.17 2.09
CA ALA A 62 11.80 17.38 1.35
C ALA A 62 12.69 18.34 2.16
N GLU A 63 12.41 18.48 3.45
CA GLU A 63 13.12 19.39 4.37
C GLU A 63 14.42 18.77 4.92
N ASN A 64 14.53 17.45 4.93
CA ASN A 64 15.70 16.76 5.44
C ASN A 64 16.82 16.71 4.39
N GLU A 65 17.85 17.54 4.57
CA GLU A 65 19.02 17.60 3.68
C GLU A 65 19.82 16.30 3.63
N SER A 66 19.75 15.49 4.70
CA SER A 66 20.42 14.18 4.77
C SER A 66 19.61 13.05 4.14
N ALA A 67 18.36 13.32 3.72
CA ALA A 67 17.54 12.32 3.07
C ALA A 67 18.09 11.96 1.68
N SER A 68 18.20 10.66 1.41
CA SER A 68 18.73 10.17 0.14
C SER A 68 18.08 8.86 -0.29
N GLY A 69 17.98 8.67 -1.61
CA GLY A 69 17.37 7.48 -2.21
C GLY A 69 15.87 7.38 -1.94
N ARG A 70 15.33 6.15 -1.93
CA ARG A 70 13.90 5.91 -1.74
C ARG A 70 13.55 5.60 -0.27
N TYR A 71 12.36 6.02 0.14
CA TYR A 71 11.72 5.78 1.43
C TYR A 71 10.35 5.15 1.17
N ILE A 72 10.05 4.14 1.97
CA ILE A 72 8.73 3.52 2.02
C ILE A 72 7.92 4.24 3.10
N CYS A 73 6.66 4.56 2.80
CA CYS A 73 5.72 5.19 3.72
C CYS A 73 4.52 4.27 3.92
N CYS A 74 4.58 3.48 4.99
CA CYS A 74 3.60 2.48 5.40
C CYS A 74 3.50 2.47 6.93
N SER A 75 2.31 2.72 7.50
CA SER A 75 2.12 2.66 8.95
C SER A 75 1.63 1.30 9.42
N ILE A 76 0.88 0.56 8.60
CA ILE A 76 0.26 -0.72 8.97
C ILE A 76 0.45 -1.72 7.84
N ASN A 77 0.91 -2.93 8.17
CA ASN A 77 0.89 -4.09 7.29
C ASN A 77 -0.19 -5.05 7.79
N THR A 78 -1.05 -5.52 6.89
CA THR A 78 -2.11 -6.48 7.20
C THR A 78 -2.27 -7.48 6.05
N THR A 79 -3.07 -8.52 6.24
CA THR A 79 -3.44 -9.47 5.19
C THR A 79 -4.86 -9.21 4.70
N LEU A 80 -5.19 -9.70 3.49
CA LEU A 80 -6.54 -9.61 2.93
C LEU A 80 -7.60 -10.20 3.87
N PRO A 81 -7.42 -11.39 4.49
CA PRO A 81 -8.40 -11.93 5.43
C PRO A 81 -8.56 -11.09 6.70
N GLU A 82 -7.46 -10.58 7.27
CA GLU A 82 -7.51 -9.71 8.45
C GLU A 82 -8.25 -8.40 8.15
N LEU A 83 -7.94 -7.77 7.01
CA LEU A 83 -8.57 -6.54 6.58
C LEU A 83 -10.06 -6.74 6.30
N ALA A 84 -10.44 -7.83 5.64
CA ALA A 84 -11.83 -8.16 5.40
C ALA A 84 -12.61 -8.44 6.69
N SER A 85 -12.01 -9.17 7.64
CA SER A 85 -12.59 -9.42 8.96
C SER A 85 -12.77 -8.13 9.76
N PHE A 86 -11.81 -7.21 9.67
CA PHE A 86 -11.91 -5.88 10.26
C PHE A 86 -13.10 -5.10 9.67
N LEU A 87 -13.18 -5.03 8.34
CA LEU A 87 -14.23 -4.28 7.64
C LEU A 87 -15.63 -4.89 7.84
N SER A 88 -15.76 -6.22 7.84
CA SER A 88 -17.05 -6.89 8.01
C SER A 88 -17.64 -6.69 9.42
N LYS A 89 -16.78 -6.65 10.45
CA LYS A 89 -17.18 -6.34 11.82
C LYS A 89 -17.50 -4.85 12.02
N ARG A 90 -16.72 -3.96 11.40
CA ARG A 90 -16.85 -2.52 11.59
C ARG A 90 -18.01 -1.92 10.78
N TYR A 91 -18.24 -2.44 9.57
CA TYR A 91 -19.26 -1.96 8.64
C TYR A 91 -20.14 -3.12 8.12
N PRO A 92 -20.96 -3.75 9.00
CA PRO A 92 -21.77 -4.91 8.64
C PRO A 92 -22.78 -4.63 7.52
N GLN A 93 -23.17 -3.37 7.30
CA GLN A 93 -24.11 -2.96 6.25
C GLN A 93 -23.61 -3.25 4.83
N TYR A 94 -22.29 -3.34 4.63
CA TYR A 94 -21.70 -3.51 3.30
C TYR A 94 -21.46 -4.97 2.90
N LYS A 95 -21.76 -5.95 3.76
CA LYS A 95 -21.63 -7.40 3.48
C LYS A 95 -20.29 -7.77 2.83
N VAL A 96 -19.20 -7.30 3.41
CA VAL A 96 -17.84 -7.54 2.92
C VAL A 96 -17.56 -9.05 2.85
N PRO A 97 -17.10 -9.59 1.70
CA PRO A 97 -16.69 -10.98 1.60
C PRO A 97 -15.53 -11.27 2.54
N THR A 98 -15.62 -12.36 3.31
CA THR A 98 -14.57 -12.79 4.26
C THR A 98 -13.94 -14.12 3.88
N GLU A 99 -14.54 -14.82 2.92
CA GLU A 99 -14.01 -16.07 2.37
C GLU A 99 -13.19 -15.73 1.13
N PHE A 100 -11.92 -16.10 1.17
CA PHE A 100 -11.00 -15.91 0.07
C PHE A 100 -10.38 -17.26 -0.25
N ASP A 101 -10.52 -17.73 -1.49
CA ASP A 101 -9.77 -18.90 -1.96
C ASP A 101 -8.26 -18.72 -1.73
N GLU A 102 -7.58 -19.83 -1.47
CA GLU A 102 -6.13 -19.84 -1.27
C GLU A 102 -5.42 -19.20 -2.47
N LEU A 103 -4.38 -18.41 -2.18
CA LEU A 103 -3.56 -17.81 -3.23
C LEU A 103 -2.96 -18.92 -4.10
N PRO A 104 -2.89 -18.76 -5.43
CA PRO A 104 -2.24 -19.75 -6.28
C PRO A 104 -0.81 -19.97 -5.78
N GLU A 105 -0.42 -21.23 -5.59
CA GLU A 105 0.92 -21.62 -5.10
C GLU A 105 2.06 -21.08 -5.99
N LYS A 106 1.74 -20.68 -7.22
CA LYS A 106 2.66 -20.18 -8.22
C LYS A 106 2.25 -18.78 -8.69
N ALA A 107 3.22 -17.87 -8.74
CA ALA A 107 3.01 -16.52 -9.27
C ALA A 107 2.49 -16.57 -10.71
N GLU A 108 1.29 -16.04 -10.94
CA GLU A 108 0.67 -15.96 -12.29
C GLU A 108 1.33 -14.89 -13.17
N LEU A 109 2.08 -13.97 -12.56
CA LEU A 109 2.78 -12.88 -13.22
C LEU A 109 4.30 -13.09 -13.15
N ILE A 110 4.89 -13.40 -14.31
CA ILE A 110 6.35 -13.42 -14.48
C ILE A 110 6.78 -12.04 -14.98
N LEU A 111 7.34 -11.23 -14.08
CA LEU A 111 7.96 -9.95 -14.44
C LEU A 111 9.37 -10.20 -14.96
N SER A 112 9.62 -9.91 -16.25
CA SER A 112 10.93 -10.05 -16.87
C SER A 112 11.63 -8.70 -16.96
N SER A 113 12.92 -8.70 -16.61
CA SER A 113 13.80 -7.53 -16.78
C SER A 113 14.61 -7.61 -18.09
N GLU A 114 14.25 -8.52 -19.01
CA GLU A 114 14.97 -8.73 -20.27
C GLU A 114 15.15 -7.44 -21.09
N LYS A 115 14.13 -6.57 -21.09
CA LYS A 115 14.21 -5.28 -21.79
C LYS A 115 15.23 -4.33 -21.14
N LEU A 116 15.34 -4.32 -19.81
CA LEU A 116 16.31 -3.49 -19.10
C LEU A 116 17.73 -4.01 -19.30
N ILE A 117 17.91 -5.34 -19.22
CA ILE A 117 19.20 -5.99 -19.47
C ILE A 117 19.67 -5.70 -20.91
N LYS A 118 18.77 -5.84 -21.90
CA LYS A 118 19.07 -5.49 -23.30
C LYS A 118 19.41 -4.01 -23.51
N ALA A 119 18.92 -3.12 -22.64
CA ALA A 119 19.25 -1.70 -22.64
C ALA A 119 20.57 -1.37 -21.92
N GLY A 120 21.33 -2.38 -21.46
CA GLY A 120 22.61 -2.21 -20.78
C GLY A 120 22.50 -2.05 -19.26
N PHE A 121 21.36 -2.39 -18.65
CA PHE A 121 21.22 -2.38 -17.19
C PHE A 121 21.91 -3.61 -16.59
N GLU A 122 22.91 -3.38 -15.73
CA GLU A 122 23.57 -4.43 -14.96
C GLU A 122 22.99 -4.50 -13.55
N PHE A 123 22.43 -5.66 -13.21
CA PHE A 123 22.04 -5.96 -11.83
C PHE A 123 23.30 -6.14 -10.99
N LYS A 124 23.40 -5.40 -9.88
CA LYS A 124 24.53 -5.49 -8.94
C LYS A 124 24.36 -6.58 -7.87
N PHE A 125 23.31 -7.39 -7.99
CA PHE A 125 22.98 -8.46 -7.06
C PHE A 125 22.73 -9.73 -7.89
N ASP A 126 23.63 -10.70 -7.76
CA ASP A 126 23.62 -11.95 -8.52
C ASP A 126 22.72 -13.03 -7.89
N GLU A 127 22.38 -12.89 -6.61
CA GLU A 127 21.56 -13.83 -5.86
C GLU A 127 20.20 -13.21 -5.56
N LEU A 128 19.20 -13.60 -6.36
CA LEU A 128 17.80 -13.41 -5.99
C LEU A 128 17.43 -14.53 -4.99
N PRO A 129 16.84 -14.22 -3.84
CA PRO A 129 16.32 -15.26 -2.95
C PRO A 129 15.33 -16.14 -3.71
N GLU A 130 15.31 -17.46 -3.42
CA GLU A 130 14.34 -18.42 -4.00
C GLU A 130 12.88 -17.93 -3.89
N LYS A 131 12.61 -17.04 -2.93
CA LYS A 131 11.37 -16.30 -2.79
C LYS A 131 11.67 -14.80 -2.66
N ALA A 132 11.29 -14.02 -3.67
CA ALA A 132 11.37 -12.57 -3.62
C ALA A 132 10.24 -12.02 -2.72
N GLU A 133 10.46 -11.99 -1.41
CA GLU A 133 9.55 -11.29 -0.50
C GLU A 133 9.89 -9.80 -0.49
N LEU A 134 9.06 -8.98 -1.14
CA LEU A 134 9.17 -7.53 -1.09
C LEU A 134 8.63 -7.04 0.26
N ILE A 135 9.48 -7.00 1.29
CA ILE A 135 9.11 -6.45 2.60
C ILE A 135 9.07 -4.92 2.48
N LEU A 136 7.86 -4.36 2.49
CA LEU A 136 7.64 -2.93 2.53
C LEU A 136 7.81 -2.42 3.98
N SER A 137 9.01 -1.93 4.33
CA SER A 137 9.33 -1.43 5.68
C SER A 137 9.61 0.07 5.70
N SER A 138 8.90 0.79 6.59
CA SER A 138 9.12 2.21 6.87
C SER A 138 10.28 2.47 7.85
N GLU A 139 11.06 1.45 8.22
CA GLU A 139 12.17 1.60 9.16
C GLU A 139 13.14 2.71 8.79
N LYS A 140 13.46 2.85 7.51
CA LYS A 140 14.36 3.91 7.04
C LYS A 140 13.77 5.31 7.31
N LEU A 141 12.46 5.45 7.15
CA LEU A 141 11.74 6.70 7.40
C LEU A 141 11.66 7.00 8.91
N ILE A 142 11.39 5.97 9.73
CA ILE A 142 11.37 6.08 11.19
C ILE A 142 12.76 6.39 11.77
N LYS A 143 13.80 5.70 11.29
CA LYS A 143 15.20 5.95 11.68
C LYS A 143 15.67 7.36 11.30
N ALA A 144 15.10 7.95 10.25
CA ALA A 144 15.37 9.34 9.90
C ALA A 144 14.72 10.34 10.88
N GLY A 145 13.77 9.90 11.71
CA GLY A 145 13.08 10.72 12.72
C GLY A 145 11.60 10.98 12.43
N PHE A 146 11.01 10.33 11.43
CA PHE A 146 9.59 10.51 11.12
C PHE A 146 8.70 9.69 12.06
N GLU A 147 7.62 10.32 12.55
CA GLU A 147 6.60 9.64 13.36
C GLU A 147 5.21 9.70 12.70
N PHE A 148 4.64 8.51 12.47
CA PHE A 148 3.27 8.32 12.02
C PHE A 148 2.28 8.78 13.10
N LYS A 149 1.30 9.58 12.69
CA LYS A 149 0.21 10.02 13.56
C LYS A 149 -0.88 8.95 13.65
N TYR A 150 -1.15 8.26 12.55
CA TYR A 150 -2.21 7.27 12.43
C TYR A 150 -1.63 5.87 12.43
N LYS A 151 -1.84 5.15 13.53
CA LYS A 151 -1.23 3.83 13.77
C LYS A 151 -2.25 2.69 13.78
N GLN A 152 -3.54 3.01 13.81
CA GLN A 152 -4.65 2.04 13.88
C GLN A 152 -5.51 2.06 12.62
N LEU A 153 -6.09 0.92 12.25
CA LEU A 153 -6.91 0.79 11.04
C LEU A 153 -8.22 1.58 11.16
N GLU A 154 -8.79 1.64 12.36
CA GLU A 154 -10.02 2.36 12.69
C GLU A 154 -9.91 3.84 12.34
N GLU A 155 -8.80 4.47 12.73
CA GLU A 155 -8.56 5.90 12.49
C GLU A 155 -8.48 6.19 10.99
N ILE A 156 -7.87 5.28 10.21
CA ILE A 156 -7.68 5.44 8.77
C ILE A 156 -8.98 5.17 8.01
N TYR A 157 -9.68 4.07 8.31
CA TYR A 157 -10.87 3.65 7.58
C TYR A 157 -12.11 4.44 7.95
N ASP A 158 -12.28 4.87 9.21
CA ASP A 158 -13.45 5.67 9.60
C ASP A 158 -13.47 7.02 8.84
N GLU A 159 -12.33 7.67 8.66
CA GLU A 159 -12.23 8.88 7.83
C GLU A 159 -12.46 8.57 6.34
N ALA A 160 -11.87 7.49 5.83
CA ALA A 160 -12.02 7.09 4.43
C ALA A 160 -13.48 6.76 4.07
N VAL A 161 -14.19 6.03 4.92
CA VAL A 161 -15.61 5.66 4.71
C VAL A 161 -16.51 6.89 4.82
N LYS A 162 -16.29 7.78 5.80
CA LYS A 162 -17.02 9.06 5.89
C LYS A 162 -16.87 9.90 4.63
N TYR A 163 -15.63 10.03 4.13
CA TYR A 163 -15.35 10.74 2.89
C TYR A 163 -16.04 10.08 1.68
N ALA A 164 -15.99 8.75 1.59
CA ALA A 164 -16.59 8.03 0.49
C ALA A 164 -18.13 8.08 0.50
N MET A 165 -18.77 8.09 1.67
CA MET A 165 -20.21 8.35 1.80
C MET A 165 -20.56 9.80 1.38
N ALA A 166 -19.81 10.79 1.87
CA ALA A 166 -20.07 12.20 1.56
C ALA A 166 -19.91 12.54 0.06
N THR A 167 -19.04 11.80 -0.64
CA THR A 167 -18.80 11.97 -2.08
C THR A 167 -19.70 11.08 -2.96
N GLY A 168 -20.64 10.33 -2.38
CA GLY A 168 -21.52 9.41 -3.10
C GLY A 168 -20.80 8.20 -3.72
N GLN A 169 -19.57 7.92 -3.27
CA GLN A 169 -18.77 6.80 -3.74
C GLN A 169 -19.16 5.47 -3.08
N LEU A 170 -19.81 5.55 -1.92
CA LEU A 170 -20.45 4.44 -1.23
C LEU A 170 -21.95 4.72 -1.10
N PRO A 171 -22.81 3.70 -1.20
CA PRO A 171 -24.23 3.88 -0.88
C PRO A 171 -24.35 4.37 0.57
N SER A 172 -25.09 5.48 0.75
CA SER A 172 -25.62 5.85 2.05
C SER A 172 -26.72 4.86 2.42
N GLU A 173 -26.83 4.51 3.69
CA GLU A 173 -27.97 3.74 4.23
C GLU A 173 -29.32 4.33 3.81
#